data_AF-A0A3S3CZE9-F1
#
_entry.id   AF-A0A3S3CZE9-F1
#
_cell.length_a   1.000
_cell.length_b   1.000
_cell.length_c   1.000
_cell.angle_alpha   90.00
_cell.angle_beta   90.00
_cell.angle_gamma   90.00
#
_symmetry.space_group_name_H-M   'P 1'
#
loop_
_entity.id
_entity.type
_entity.pdbx_description
1 polymer ?
#
loop_
_entity_poly.entity_id
_entity_poly.type
_entity_poly.pdbx_seq_one_letter_code
_entity_poly.pdbx_strand_id
1 'polypeptide(L)' 'MVLWLFSYWSKIGGMLDQGSQAEKAGGAIGAAIGTSMLVFFWVAGDIILGLFTLMTRGKKILITEDVR' A
#
# COMPACT_ATOMS: atom_id res chain seq x y z
N MET A 1 -4.74 4.52 2.45
CA MET A 1 -3.79 4.59 1.33
C MET A 1 -4.36 4.02 0.03
N VAL A 2 -5.08 2.88 0.03
CA VAL A 2 -5.67 2.29 -1.18
C VAL A 2 -6.50 3.27 -2.02
N LEU A 3 -7.45 3.98 -1.41
CA LEU A 3 -8.29 4.96 -2.12
C LEU A 3 -7.47 6.07 -2.80
N TRP A 4 -6.40 6.51 -2.14
CA TRP A 4 -5.49 7.52 -2.70
C TRP A 4 -4.65 6.95 -3.86
N LEU A 5 -4.21 5.69 -3.77
CA LEU A 5 -3.46 5.02 -4.83
C LEU A 5 -4.29 4.89 -6.12
N PHE A 6 -5.59 4.59 -6.02
CA PHE A 6 -6.48 4.59 -7.17
C PHE A 6 -6.61 5.98 -7.82
N SER A 7 -6.70 7.04 -7.02
CA SER A 7 -6.68 8.41 -7.55
C SER A 7 -5.37 8.76 -8.25
N TYR A 8 -4.24 8.27 -7.74
CA TYR A 8 -2.92 8.45 -8.35
C TYR A 8 -2.83 7.78 -9.73
N TRP A 9 -3.23 6.50 -9.84
CA TRP A 9 -3.24 5.80 -11.13
C TRP A 9 -4.20 6.45 -12.14
N SER A 10 -5.35 6.97 -11.70
CA SER A 10 -6.25 7.73 -12.58
C SER A 10 -5.59 8.98 -13.17
N LYS A 11 -4.72 9.67 -12.43
CA LYS A 11 -3.98 10.82 -12.95
C LYS A 11 -2.87 10.41 -13.91
N ILE A 12 -2.13 9.35 -13.59
CA ILE A 12 -1.03 8.88 -14.44
C ILE A 12 -1.54 8.30 -15.75
N GLY A 13 -2.63 7.53 -15.74
CA GLY A 13 -3.21 6.98 -16.96
C GLY A 13 -3.49 8.05 -18.01
N GLY A 14 -4.04 9.20 -17.61
CA GLY A 14 -4.29 10.32 -18.53
C GLY A 14 -3.03 10.98 -19.10
N MET A 15 -1.88 10.87 -18.42
CA MET A 15 -0.58 11.35 -18.91
C MET A 15 0.09 10.35 -19.87
N LEU A 16 -0.10 9.05 -19.64
CA LEU A 16 0.46 7.98 -20.48
C LEU A 16 -0.12 7.95 -21.90
N ASP A 17 -1.31 8.49 -22.09
CA ASP A 17 -1.94 8.56 -23.41
C ASP A 17 -1.46 9.74 -24.28
N GLN A 18 -0.65 10.63 -23.71
CA GLN A 18 -0.15 11.83 -24.38
C GLN A 18 1.29 11.63 -24.88
N GLY A 19 1.64 12.30 -25.97
CA GLY A 19 3.01 12.30 -26.50
C GLY A 19 3.35 11.19 -27.51
N SER A 20 4.63 11.14 -27.87
CA SER A 20 5.23 10.20 -28.82
C SER A 20 5.28 8.77 -28.27
N GLN A 21 5.42 7.78 -29.16
CA GLN A 21 5.49 6.36 -28.78
C GLN A 21 6.58 6.07 -27.72
N ALA A 22 7.72 6.75 -27.81
CA ALA A 22 8.82 6.63 -26.87
C ALA A 22 8.46 7.18 -25.47
N GLU A 23 7.77 8.32 -25.41
CA GLU A 23 7.29 8.91 -24.14
C GLU A 23 6.26 8.02 -23.48
N LYS A 24 5.33 7.41 -24.25
CA LYS A 24 4.35 6.46 -23.71
C LYS A 24 5.01 5.22 -23.12
N ALA A 25 5.99 4.64 -23.84
CA ALA A 25 6.73 3.48 -23.38
C ALA A 25 7.56 3.79 -22.12
N GLY A 26 8.28 4.91 -22.12
CA GLY A 26 9.06 5.37 -20.96
C GLY A 26 8.17 5.69 -19.76
N GLY A 27 7.03 6.35 -19.99
CA GLY A 27 6.04 6.65 -18.98
C GLY A 27 5.45 5.39 -18.35
N ALA A 28 5.09 4.38 -19.14
CA ALA A 28 4.51 3.14 -18.63
C ALA A 28 5.51 2.37 -17.75
N ILE A 29 6.77 2.29 -18.17
CA ILE A 29 7.85 1.67 -17.39
C ILE A 29 8.10 2.46 -16.11
N GLY A 30 8.20 3.79 -16.21
CA GLY A 30 8.39 4.67 -15.05
C GLY A 30 7.23 4.57 -14.05
N ALA A 31 5.98 4.52 -14.53
CA ALA A 31 4.80 4.33 -13.71
C ALA A 31 4.80 2.97 -12.99
N ALA A 32 5.21 1.90 -13.67
CA ALA A 32 5.31 0.57 -13.08
C ALA A 32 6.40 0.52 -11.98
N ILE A 33 7.56 1.11 -12.23
CA ILE A 33 8.65 1.19 -11.25
C ILE A 33 8.26 2.07 -10.06
N GLY A 34 7.70 3.25 -10.30
CA GLY A 34 7.24 4.14 -9.23
C GLY A 34 6.16 3.50 -8.37
N THR A 35 5.21 2.81 -9.01
CA THR A 35 4.15 2.08 -8.31
C THR A 35 4.72 0.92 -7.49
N SER A 36 5.64 0.13 -8.04
CA SER A 36 6.21 -1.03 -7.34
C SER A 36 7.05 -0.61 -6.14
N MET A 37 7.84 0.46 -6.25
CA MET A 37 8.58 1.03 -5.13
C MET A 37 7.63 1.51 -4.02
N LEU A 38 6.58 2.26 -4.37
CA LEU A 38 5.63 2.77 -3.40
C LEU A 38 4.94 1.64 -2.62
N VAL A 39 4.43 0.64 -3.34
CA VAL A 39 3.77 -0.53 -2.73
C VAL A 39 4.76 -1.32 -1.87
N PHE A 40 6.01 -1.48 -2.32
CA PHE A 40 7.03 -2.18 -1.57
C PHE A 40 7.30 -1.55 -0.20
N PHE A 41 7.57 -0.24 -0.17
CA PHE A 41 7.83 0.46 1.10
C PHE A 41 6.61 0.45 2.02
N TRP A 42 5.42 0.60 1.44
CA TRP A 42 4.19 0.58 2.22
C TRP A 42 3.94 -0.80 2.84
N VAL A 43 3.98 -1.87 2.05
CA VAL A 43 3.80 -3.25 2.55
C VAL A 43 4.89 -3.62 3.55
N ALA A 44 6.15 -3.29 3.26
CA ALA A 44 7.25 -3.54 4.19
C ALA A 44 7.04 -2.82 5.53
N GLY A 45 6.60 -1.55 5.50
CA GLY A 45 6.25 -0.79 6.70
C GLY A 45 5.12 -1.42 7.50
N ASP A 46 4.03 -1.83 6.83
CA ASP A 46 2.89 -2.50 7.47
C ASP A 46 3.29 -3.83 8.10
N ILE A 47 4.18 -4.61 7.45
CA ILE A 47 4.72 -5.86 8.00
C ILE A 47 5.54 -5.59 9.27
N ILE A 48 6.47 -4.63 9.22
CA ILE A 48 7.32 -4.30 10.36
C ILE A 48 6.48 -3.85 11.56
N LEU A 49 5.52 -2.95 11.33
CA LEU A 49 4.59 -2.49 12.37
C LEU A 49 3.68 -3.61 12.87
N GLY A 50 3.19 -4.48 11.98
CA GLY A 50 2.41 -5.66 12.33
C GLY A 50 3.18 -6.61 13.27
N LEU A 51 4.47 -6.84 12.99
CA LEU A 51 5.33 -7.64 13.86
C LEU A 51 5.53 -6.98 15.23
N PHE A 52 5.83 -5.67 15.28
CA PHE A 52 5.98 -4.95 16.54
C PHE A 52 4.70 -4.94 17.37
N THR A 53 3.54 -4.77 16.74
CA THR A 53 2.24 -4.77 17.44
C THR A 53 1.88 -6.15 17.98
N LEU A 54 2.21 -7.24 17.26
CA LEU A 54 2.03 -8.60 17.77
C LEU A 54 2.92 -8.86 18.99
N MET A 55 4.19 -8.43 18.96
CA MET A 55 5.12 -8.61 20.07
C MET A 55 4.73 -7.79 21.31
N THR A 56 4.16 -6.60 21.12
CA THR A 56 3.76 -5.70 22.23
C THR A 56 2.33 -5.93 22.71
N ARG A 57 1.60 -6.89 22.14
CA ARG A 57 0.21 -7.16 22.50
C ARG A 57 0.09 -7.75 23.92
N GLY A 58 -0.67 -7.07 24.78
CA GLY A 58 -1.00 -7.55 26.13
C GLY A 58 -1.90 -8.80 26.15
N LYS A 59 -1.87 -9.57 27.25
CA LYS A 59 -2.72 -10.75 27.45
C LYS A 59 -4.21 -10.36 27.46
N LYS A 60 -5.04 -11.15 26.78
CA LYS A 60 -6.50 -11.06 26.92
C LYS A 60 -6.91 -11.71 28.25
N ILE A 61 -7.52 -10.95 29.14
CA ILE A 61 -8.11 -11.46 30.39
C ILE A 61 -9.57 -11.84 30.08
N LEU A 62 -9.91 -13.12 30.20
CA LEU A 62 -11.28 -13.58 30.09
C LEU A 62 -11.94 -13.46 31.46
N ILE A 63 -12.87 -12.52 31.61
CA ILE A 63 -13.72 -12.42 32.80
C ILE A 63 -14.90 -13.37 32.55
N THR A 64 -14.90 -14.50 33.25
CA THR A 64 -16.05 -15.40 33.28
C THR A 64 -16.91 -14.99 34.47
N GLU A 65 -18.12 -14.51 34.22
CA GLU A 65 -19.13 -14.37 35.27
C GLU A 65 -19.64 -15.77 35.61
N ASP A 66 -19.34 -16.23 36.82
CA ASP A 66 -19.96 -17.42 37.39
C ASP A 66 -21.35 -17.01 37.88
N VAL A 67 -22.34 -17.15 37.00
CA VAL A 67 -23.75 -16.86 37.33
C VAL A 67 -24.26 -17.99 38.20
N ARG A 68 -24.33 -17.72 39.52
CA ARG A 68 -24.83 -18.63 40.55
C ARG A 68 -26.34 -18.54 40.74
#